data_AF-A0A5B1CBW2-F1
#
_entry.id   AF-A0A5B1CBW2-F1
#
_cell.length_a   1.000
_cell.length_b   1.000
_cell.length_c   1.000
_cell.angle_alpha   90.00
_cell.angle_beta   90.00
_cell.angle_gamma   90.00
#
_symmetry.space_group_name_H-M   'P 1'
#
loop_
_entity.id
_entity.type
_entity.pdbx_description
1 polymer ?
#
loop_
_entity_poly.entity_id
_entity_poly.type
_entity_poly.pdbx_seq_one_letter_code
_entity_poly.pdbx_strand_id
1 'polypeptide(L)'
;MSEQTETCHWELAVADARCIDPSDFWETAKLLCGITALTMIDEITEEQAEYARRIFSERSRHANHMDLQPSDERQRNELWTLVVAQAKSSVEENDGWERLKILIGLTQLFGFGMISQEQVDHVRSLLLGENDGAN
;
A
#
# COMPACT_ATOMS: atom_id res chain seq x y z
N MET A 1 4.03 -31.70 5.91
CA MET A 1 2.76 -31.04 6.23
C MET A 1 3.13 -29.85 7.10
N SER A 2 3.07 -28.61 6.64
CA SER A 2 1.97 -27.94 5.93
C SER A 2 2.39 -27.34 4.59
N GLU A 3 1.61 -27.61 3.55
CA GLU A 3 1.47 -26.74 2.38
C GLU A 3 0.92 -25.40 2.92
N GLN A 4 1.77 -24.39 3.06
CA GLN A 4 1.28 -23.02 3.08
C GLN A 4 0.75 -22.79 1.67
N THR A 5 -0.57 -22.82 1.52
CA THR A 5 -1.25 -22.41 0.30
C THR A 5 -0.76 -21.01 -0.03
N GLU A 6 0.04 -20.86 -1.09
CA GLU A 6 0.31 -19.55 -1.67
C GLU A 6 -1.05 -18.94 -1.98
N THR A 7 -1.47 -17.96 -1.17
CA THR A 7 -2.74 -17.29 -1.41
C THR A 7 -2.56 -16.50 -2.70
N CYS A 8 -3.41 -16.77 -3.67
CA CYS A 8 -3.31 -16.14 -4.98
C CYS A 8 -3.41 -14.61 -4.83
N HIS A 9 -2.45 -13.84 -5.33
CA HIS A 9 -2.42 -12.37 -5.24
C HIS A 9 -3.73 -11.74 -5.73
N TRP A 10 -4.39 -12.39 -6.68
CA TRP A 10 -5.73 -12.04 -7.12
C TRP A 10 -6.77 -11.99 -5.98
N GLU A 11 -6.81 -13.04 -5.15
CA GLU A 11 -7.78 -13.16 -4.06
C GLU A 11 -7.51 -12.12 -2.97
N LEU A 12 -6.24 -11.83 -2.69
CA LEU A 12 -5.83 -10.77 -1.77
C LEU A 12 -6.26 -9.39 -2.26
N ALA A 13 -6.04 -9.10 -3.55
CA ALA A 13 -6.43 -7.81 -4.13
C ALA A 13 -7.96 -7.60 -4.09
N VAL A 14 -8.74 -8.65 -4.33
CA VAL A 14 -10.21 -8.61 -4.21
C VAL A 14 -10.65 -8.48 -2.76
N ALA A 15 -10.02 -9.20 -1.83
CA ALA A 15 -10.33 -9.12 -0.41
C ALA A 15 -10.10 -7.68 0.11
N ASP A 16 -8.96 -7.08 -0.22
CA ASP A 16 -8.65 -5.71 0.18
C ASP A 16 -9.60 -4.69 -0.45
N ALA A 17 -9.93 -4.83 -1.74
CA ALA A 17 -10.91 -3.97 -2.40
C ALA A 17 -12.28 -3.96 -1.70
N ARG A 18 -12.65 -5.05 -1.03
CA ARG A 18 -13.88 -5.17 -0.23
C ARG A 18 -13.78 -4.58 1.17
N CYS A 19 -12.58 -4.51 1.74
CA CYS A 19 -12.39 -4.23 3.16
C CYS A 19 -11.82 -2.85 3.46
N ILE A 20 -10.90 -2.34 2.63
CA ILE A 20 -10.25 -1.05 2.83
C ILE A 20 -11.30 0.08 2.87
N ASP A 21 -11.12 1.06 3.77
CA ASP A 21 -11.94 2.27 3.82
C ASP A 21 -11.59 3.18 2.63
N PRO A 22 -12.52 3.45 1.71
CA PRO A 22 -12.25 4.32 0.57
C PRO A 22 -12.01 5.80 0.93
N SER A 23 -12.28 6.19 2.17
CA SER A 23 -12.03 7.54 2.67
C SER A 23 -10.58 7.71 3.15
N ASP A 24 -9.89 6.61 3.44
CA ASP A 24 -8.48 6.61 3.82
C ASP A 24 -7.60 6.70 2.57
N PHE A 25 -6.97 7.86 2.39
CA PHE A 25 -6.09 8.12 1.27
C PHE A 25 -4.92 7.14 1.19
N TRP A 26 -4.30 6.80 2.32
CA TRP A 26 -3.11 5.95 2.35
C TRP A 26 -3.45 4.51 1.97
N GLU A 27 -4.50 3.95 2.58
CA GLU A 27 -4.96 2.60 2.24
C GLU A 27 -5.45 2.51 0.79
N THR A 28 -6.14 3.55 0.31
CA THR A 28 -6.57 3.64 -1.09
C THR A 28 -5.38 3.68 -2.06
N ALA A 29 -4.39 4.52 -1.78
CA ALA A 29 -3.20 4.64 -2.62
C ALA A 29 -2.44 3.30 -2.67
N LYS A 30 -2.20 2.67 -1.52
CA LYS A 30 -1.59 1.34 -1.41
C LYS A 30 -2.31 0.29 -2.25
N LEU A 31 -3.64 0.18 -2.12
CA LEU A 31 -4.43 -0.80 -2.85
C LEU A 31 -4.33 -0.60 -4.38
N LEU A 32 -4.60 0.63 -4.84
CA LEU A 32 -4.64 0.91 -6.29
C LEU A 32 -3.26 0.77 -6.94
N CYS A 33 -2.21 1.20 -6.25
CA CYS A 33 -0.84 1.01 -6.70
C CYS A 33 -0.42 -0.47 -6.66
N GLY A 34 -0.79 -1.20 -5.61
CA GLY A 34 -0.54 -2.64 -5.49
C GLY A 34 -1.19 -3.45 -6.63
N ILE A 35 -2.47 -3.19 -6.93
CA ILE A 35 -3.17 -3.83 -8.06
C ILE A 35 -2.43 -3.55 -9.37
N THR A 36 -2.05 -2.29 -9.61
CA THR A 36 -1.35 -1.89 -10.83
C THR A 36 0.00 -2.61 -10.96
N ALA A 37 0.73 -2.73 -9.87
CA ALA A 37 2.01 -3.40 -9.85
C ALA A 37 1.91 -4.89 -10.14
N LEU A 38 0.92 -5.58 -9.55
CA LEU A 38 0.66 -7.00 -9.83
C LEU A 38 0.38 -7.23 -11.32
N THR A 39 -0.34 -6.31 -11.98
CA THR A 39 -0.56 -6.38 -13.44
C THR A 39 0.72 -6.19 -14.23
N MET A 40 1.62 -5.29 -13.80
CA MET A 40 2.89 -5.02 -14.50
C MET A 40 3.89 -6.18 -14.46
N ILE A 41 3.77 -7.06 -13.47
CA ILE A 41 4.63 -8.25 -13.32
C ILE A 41 3.92 -9.54 -13.72
N ASP A 42 2.77 -9.44 -14.40
CA ASP A 42 1.97 -10.56 -14.90
C ASP A 42 1.48 -11.54 -13.82
N GLU A 43 1.41 -11.12 -12.55
CA GLU A 43 0.85 -11.92 -11.44
C GLU A 43 -0.68 -11.99 -11.48
N ILE A 44 -1.32 -10.95 -12.04
CA ILE A 44 -2.76 -10.92 -12.33
C ILE A 44 -2.99 -10.35 -13.73
N THR A 45 -4.07 -10.78 -14.39
CA THR A 45 -4.47 -10.24 -15.69
C THR A 45 -5.07 -8.83 -15.57
N GLU A 46 -5.14 -8.09 -16.69
CA GLU A 46 -5.83 -6.80 -16.72
C GLU A 46 -7.31 -6.93 -16.33
N GLU A 47 -8.00 -7.98 -16.80
CA GLU A 47 -9.41 -8.22 -16.45
C GLU A 47 -9.61 -8.45 -14.95
N GLN A 48 -8.67 -9.15 -14.31
CA GLN A 48 -8.65 -9.32 -12.86
C GLN A 48 -8.44 -7.96 -12.19
N ALA A 49 -7.40 -7.22 -12.57
CA ALA A 49 -7.12 -5.90 -12.02
C ALA A 49 -8.32 -4.94 -12.13
N GLU A 50 -8.97 -4.88 -13.30
CA GLU A 50 -10.19 -4.10 -13.53
C GLU A 50 -11.33 -4.52 -12.61
N TYR A 51 -11.53 -5.82 -12.40
CA TYR A 51 -12.56 -6.32 -11.49
C TYR A 51 -12.32 -5.90 -10.04
N ALA A 52 -11.07 -5.99 -9.53
CA ALA A 52 -10.74 -5.52 -8.18
C ALA A 52 -10.95 -4.00 -8.06
N ARG A 53 -10.48 -3.22 -9.05
CA ARG A 53 -10.69 -1.76 -9.10
C ARG A 53 -12.17 -1.40 -9.15
N ARG A 54 -12.99 -2.17 -9.87
CA ARG A 54 -14.45 -1.97 -9.94
C ARG A 54 -15.12 -2.18 -8.58
N ILE A 55 -14.80 -3.27 -7.87
CA ILE A 55 -15.32 -3.52 -6.52
C ILE A 55 -15.03 -2.34 -5.60
N PHE A 56 -13.78 -1.87 -5.61
CA PHE A 56 -13.38 -0.74 -4.79
C PHE A 56 -14.15 0.53 -5.20
N SER A 57 -14.19 0.84 -6.50
CA SER A 57 -14.85 2.04 -7.04
C SER A 57 -16.34 2.11 -6.73
N GLU A 58 -17.05 0.98 -6.73
CA GLU A 58 -18.47 0.92 -6.36
C GLU A 58 -18.70 1.36 -4.90
N ARG A 59 -17.75 1.04 -4.00
CA ARG A 59 -17.77 1.50 -2.61
C ARG A 59 -17.35 2.97 -2.49
N SER A 60 -16.33 3.40 -3.23
CA SER A 60 -15.83 4.78 -3.19
C SER A 60 -16.85 5.83 -3.63
N ARG A 61 -17.82 5.47 -4.50
CA ARG A 61 -18.88 6.39 -4.97
C ARG A 61 -19.73 7.02 -3.85
N HIS A 62 -19.70 6.46 -2.66
CA HIS A 62 -20.45 6.94 -1.50
C HIS A 62 -19.54 7.45 -0.36
N ALA A 63 -18.21 7.43 -0.56
CA ALA A 63 -17.27 7.92 0.44
C ALA A 63 -17.10 9.43 0.29
N ASN A 64 -17.28 10.17 1.39
CA ASN A 64 -16.86 11.56 1.44
C ASN A 64 -15.33 11.56 1.43
N HIS A 65 -14.72 12.06 0.36
CA HIS A 65 -13.27 12.17 0.26
C HIS A 65 -12.72 12.91 1.48
N MET A 66 -11.77 12.30 2.21
CA MET A 66 -10.96 13.08 3.13
C MET A 66 -10.07 14.00 2.30
N ASP A 67 -10.28 15.31 2.46
CA ASP A 67 -9.33 16.34 2.05
C ASP A 67 -8.08 16.26 2.93
N LEU A 68 -7.26 15.22 2.74
CA LEU A 68 -5.87 15.27 3.19
C LEU A 68 -5.15 16.25 2.27
N GLN A 69 -5.29 17.54 2.58
CA GLN A 69 -4.53 18.57 1.89
C GLN A 69 -3.07 18.45 2.35
N PRO A 70 -2.11 18.24 1.42
CA PRO A 70 -0.69 17.99 1.73
C PRO A 70 0.04 19.13 2.46
N SER A 71 -0.66 20.22 2.85
CA SER A 71 -0.08 21.41 3.46
C SER A 71 0.04 21.37 5.00
N ASP A 72 -0.73 20.55 5.72
CA ASP A 72 -0.64 20.51 7.20
C ASP A 72 0.51 19.58 7.65
N GLU A 73 1.50 20.17 8.33
CA GLU A 73 2.64 19.45 8.91
C GLU A 73 2.21 18.37 9.90
N ARG A 74 1.14 18.63 10.68
CA ARG A 74 0.59 17.65 11.61
C ARG A 74 0.06 16.41 10.88
N GLN A 75 -0.70 16.62 9.80
CA GLN A 75 -1.22 15.51 8.99
C GLN A 75 -0.09 14.72 8.32
N ARG A 76 0.96 15.38 7.83
CA ARG A 76 2.15 14.69 7.30
C ARG A 76 2.85 13.85 8.36
N ASN A 77 2.96 14.34 9.59
CA ASN A 77 3.58 13.61 10.70
C ASN A 77 2.72 12.41 11.16
N GLU A 78 1.40 12.57 11.18
CA GLU A 78 0.45 11.49 11.47
C GLU A 78 0.53 10.39 10.40
N LEU A 79 0.51 10.78 9.12
CA LEU A 79 0.68 9.87 8.00
C LEU A 79 2.02 9.14 8.06
N TRP A 80 3.12 9.85 8.35
CA TRP A 80 4.44 9.24 8.49
C TRP A 80 4.48 8.20 9.62
N THR A 81 3.89 8.52 10.77
CA THR A 81 3.79 7.60 11.91
C THR A 81 3.02 6.33 11.52
N LEU A 82 1.92 6.48 10.78
CA LEU A 82 1.12 5.37 10.28
C LEU A 82 1.92 4.48 9.32
N VAL A 83 2.60 5.07 8.33
CA VAL A 83 3.41 4.36 7.33
C VAL A 83 4.48 3.50 8.02
N VAL A 84 5.23 4.07 8.96
CA VAL A 84 6.30 3.34 9.68
C VAL A 84 5.72 2.22 10.54
N ALA A 85 4.59 2.45 11.21
CA ALA A 85 3.94 1.44 12.04
C ALA A 85 3.47 0.24 11.20
N GLN A 86 2.82 0.50 10.07
CA GLN A 86 2.36 -0.56 9.17
C GLN A 86 3.53 -1.32 8.53
N ALA A 87 4.61 -0.62 8.15
CA ALA A 87 5.80 -1.28 7.63
C ALA A 87 6.38 -2.29 8.64
N LYS A 88 6.49 -1.91 9.91
CA LYS A 88 6.93 -2.82 10.98
C LYS A 88 5.98 -4.01 11.16
N SER A 89 4.67 -3.75 11.27
CA SER A 89 3.65 -4.82 11.40
C SER A 89 3.75 -5.83 10.26
N SER A 90 3.87 -5.35 9.02
CA SER A 90 3.96 -6.22 7.84
C SER A 90 5.22 -7.10 7.82
N VAL A 91 6.32 -6.63 8.41
CA VAL A 91 7.55 -7.42 8.57
C VAL A 91 7.39 -8.45 9.69
N GLU A 92 6.82 -8.05 10.83
CA GLU A 92 6.55 -8.94 11.97
C GLU A 92 5.58 -10.07 11.61
N GLU A 93 4.56 -9.78 10.80
CA GLU A 93 3.55 -10.72 10.31
C GLU A 93 4.02 -11.54 9.10
N ASN A 94 5.18 -11.18 8.52
CA ASN A 94 5.69 -11.73 7.26
C ASN A 94 4.66 -11.64 6.11
N ASP A 95 3.92 -10.52 6.04
CA ASP A 95 2.91 -10.27 5.01
C ASP A 95 3.59 -9.66 3.76
N GLY A 96 3.92 -10.52 2.80
CA GLY A 96 4.54 -10.10 1.54
C GLY A 96 3.67 -9.16 0.70
N TRP A 97 2.34 -9.30 0.77
CA TRP A 97 1.41 -8.48 0.01
C TRP A 97 1.30 -7.08 0.60
N GLU A 98 1.20 -6.97 1.93
CA GLU A 98 1.22 -5.66 2.60
C GLU A 98 2.55 -4.94 2.39
N ARG A 99 3.69 -5.66 2.48
CA ARG A 99 5.02 -5.10 2.19
C ARG A 99 5.10 -4.54 0.76
N LEU A 100 4.57 -5.27 -0.23
CA LEU A 100 4.52 -4.82 -1.62
C LEU A 100 3.67 -3.55 -1.77
N LYS A 101 2.45 -3.54 -1.22
CA LYS A 101 1.56 -2.37 -1.26
C LYS A 101 2.20 -1.13 -0.64
N ILE A 102 2.87 -1.27 0.52
CA ILE A 102 3.56 -0.14 1.17
C ILE A 102 4.67 0.38 0.26
N LEU A 103 5.56 -0.49 -0.24
CA LEU A 103 6.69 -0.08 -1.11
C LEU A 103 6.22 0.75 -2.31
N ILE A 104 5.12 0.33 -2.94
CA ILE A 104 4.62 0.98 -4.15
C ILE A 104 3.75 2.19 -3.79
N GLY A 105 2.98 2.13 -2.70
CA GLY A 105 2.21 3.25 -2.17
C GLY A 105 3.08 4.46 -1.81
N LEU A 106 4.32 4.24 -1.34
CA LEU A 106 5.27 5.33 -1.06
C LEU A 106 5.52 6.23 -2.28
N THR A 107 5.45 5.68 -3.51
CA THR A 107 5.65 6.46 -4.73
C THR A 107 4.63 7.58 -4.88
N GLN A 108 3.37 7.34 -4.48
CA GLN A 108 2.32 8.35 -4.51
C GLN A 108 2.58 9.43 -3.44
N LEU A 109 2.89 9.01 -2.20
CA LEU A 109 3.19 9.96 -1.12
C LEU A 109 4.38 10.87 -1.46
N PHE A 110 5.43 10.30 -2.04
CA PHE A 110 6.59 11.06 -2.50
C PHE A 110 6.23 12.00 -3.66
N GLY A 111 5.47 11.51 -4.65
CA GLY A 111 5.01 12.30 -5.79
C GLY A 111 4.14 13.50 -5.40
N PHE A 112 3.35 13.39 -4.32
CA PHE A 112 2.57 14.49 -3.75
C PHE A 112 3.36 15.38 -2.78
N GLY A 113 4.66 15.12 -2.57
CA GLY A 113 5.50 15.87 -1.64
C GLY A 113 5.08 15.69 -0.17
N MET A 114 4.38 14.61 0.17
CA MET A 114 3.95 14.31 1.54
C MET A 114 5.08 13.70 2.37
N ILE A 115 6.02 13.03 1.72
CA ILE A 115 7.22 12.47 2.33
C ILE A 115 8.46 12.82 1.49
N SER A 116 9.62 12.82 2.13
CA SER A 116 10.93 13.05 1.52
C SER A 116 11.55 11.75 0.97
N GLN A 117 12.60 11.88 0.16
CA GLN A 117 13.38 10.72 -0.31
C GLN A 117 14.01 9.95 0.86
N GLU A 118 14.53 10.63 1.88
CA GLU A 118 15.10 10.00 3.07
C GLU A 118 14.07 9.13 3.81
N GLN A 119 12.81 9.59 3.86
CA GLN A 119 11.71 8.81 4.43
C GLN A 119 11.35 7.59 3.57
N VAL A 120 11.40 7.71 2.25
CA VAL A 120 11.22 6.58 1.33
C VAL A 120 12.32 5.53 1.56
N ASP A 121 13.58 5.97 1.61
CA ASP A 121 14.73 5.10 1.79
C ASP A 121 14.67 4.38 3.15
N HIS A 122 14.30 5.09 4.21
CA HIS A 122 14.09 4.50 5.54
C HIS A 122 13.05 3.37 5.54
N VAL A 123 11.87 3.58 4.92
CA VAL A 123 10.83 2.54 4.88
C VAL A 123 11.26 1.37 4.02
N ARG A 124 11.98 1.62 2.91
CA ARG A 124 12.53 0.54 2.08
C ARG A 124 13.53 -0.31 2.87
N SER A 125 14.45 0.33 3.62
CA SER A 125 15.39 -0.35 4.51
C SER A 125 14.66 -1.26 5.51
N LEU A 126 13.62 -0.73 6.19
CA LEU A 126 12.78 -1.51 7.11
C LEU A 126 12.13 -2.71 6.43
N LEU A 127 11.49 -2.51 5.28
CA LEU A 127 10.71 -3.53 4.60
C LEU A 127 11.57 -4.61 3.96
N LEU A 128 12.76 -4.28 3.47
CA LEU A 128 13.65 -5.22 2.78
C LEU A 128 14.71 -5.84 3.70
N GLY A 129 14.85 -5.33 4.93
CA GLY A 129 15.94 -5.73 5.82
C GLY A 129 17.31 -5.28 5.30
N GLU A 130 17.33 -4.30 4.39
CA GLU A 130 18.56 -3.65 3.92
C GLU A 130 19.04 -2.77 5.06
N ASN A 131 19.99 -3.21 5.87
CA ASN A 131 20.56 -2.38 6.93
C ASN A 131 21.05 -1.05 6.33
N ASP A 132 20.41 0.06 6.72
CA ASP A 132 20.94 1.41 6.52
C ASP A 132 22.30 1.48 7.25
N GLY A 133 23.39 1.26 6.51
CA GLY A 133 24.76 1.55 6.96
C GLY A 133 25.41 0.51 7.88
N ALA A 134 25.94 -0.55 7.28
CA ALA A 134 27.18 -1.18 7.75
C ALA A 134 28.28 -0.99 6.69
N ASN A 135 28.70 0.26 6.50
CA ASN A 135 29.97 0.66 5.89
C ASN A 135 30.40 2.01 6.47
#